data_AF-A0A257YQ12-F1
#
_entry.id   AF-A0A257YQ12-F1
#
_cell.length_a   1.000
_cell.length_b   1.000
_cell.length_c   1.000
_cell.angle_alpha   90.00
_cell.angle_beta   90.00
_cell.angle_gamma   90.00
#
_symmetry.space_group_name_H-M   'P 1'
#
loop_
_entity.id
_entity.type
_entity.pdbx_description
1 polymer ?
#
loop_
_entity_poly.entity_id
_entity_poly.type
_entity_poly.pdbx_seq_one_letter_code
_entity_poly.pdbx_strand_id
1 'polypeptide(L)'
;MMDQQSFLANLPPELREAMVARSDGPGLWRLAAHLGAVLGMGALIAAGVPGWWLLMPLQGVLIVFLFTLEHEATHRTPFRFAPLNDWAGRVAGFLILLPFEWFRYFHLAHHRWTNIDGR
;
A
#
# COMPACT_ATOMS: atom_id res chain seq x y z
N MET A 1 10.69 -32.15 6.58
CA MET A 1 10.57 -30.68 6.44
C MET A 1 9.08 -30.42 6.26
N MET A 2 8.44 -29.63 7.13
CA MET A 2 7.02 -29.29 6.94
C MET A 2 6.90 -28.37 5.73
N ASP A 3 5.96 -28.66 4.83
CA ASP A 3 5.63 -27.71 3.76
C ASP A 3 4.83 -26.52 4.33
N GLN A 4 4.73 -25.44 3.55
CA GLN A 4 4.07 -24.21 3.99
C GLN A 4 2.59 -24.42 4.33
N GLN A 5 1.90 -25.31 3.62
CA GLN A 5 0.47 -25.55 3.82
C GLN A 5 0.21 -26.27 5.14
N SER A 6 0.98 -27.31 5.44
CA SER A 6 0.91 -28.04 6.70
C SER A 6 1.31 -27.19 7.91
N PHE A 7 2.29 -26.28 7.75
CA PHE A 7 2.60 -25.29 8.79
C PHE A 7 1.40 -24.37 9.06
N LEU A 8 0.84 -23.76 8.01
CA LEU A 8 -0.28 -22.84 8.15
C LEU A 8 -1.54 -23.53 8.69
N ALA A 9 -1.80 -24.80 8.34
CA ALA A 9 -2.96 -25.55 8.83
C ALA A 9 -2.90 -25.82 10.34
N ASN A 10 -1.70 -25.94 10.91
CA ASN A 10 -1.49 -26.24 12.33
C ASN A 10 -1.45 -25.00 13.25
N LEU A 11 -1.63 -23.79 12.71
CA LEU A 11 -1.71 -22.58 13.53
C LEU A 11 -3.01 -22.53 14.33
N PRO A 12 -2.96 -22.17 15.64
CA PRO A 12 -4.16 -21.95 16.45
C PRO A 12 -5.11 -20.95 15.78
N PRO A 13 -6.44 -21.19 15.83
CA PRO A 13 -7.42 -20.29 15.22
C PRO A 13 -7.30 -18.84 15.70
N GLU A 14 -7.09 -18.64 17.00
CA GLU A 14 -7.02 -17.32 17.63
C GLU A 14 -5.79 -16.52 17.14
N LEU A 15 -4.67 -17.22 16.93
CA LEU A 15 -3.46 -16.62 16.37
C LEU A 15 -3.69 -16.22 14.91
N ARG A 16 -4.34 -17.09 14.12
CA ARG A 16 -4.66 -16.79 12.71
C ARG A 16 -5.56 -15.56 12.60
N GLU A 17 -6.59 -15.47 13.43
CA GLU A 17 -7.49 -14.32 13.49
C GLU A 17 -6.76 -13.03 13.88
N ALA A 18 -5.89 -13.10 14.90
CA ALA A 18 -5.08 -11.96 15.32
C ALA A 18 -4.13 -11.46 14.21
N MET A 19 -3.54 -12.36 13.42
CA MET A 19 -2.61 -12.01 12.35
C MET A 19 -3.28 -11.30 11.15
N VAL A 20 -4.58 -11.54 10.93
CA VAL A 20 -5.34 -10.91 9.83
C VAL A 20 -6.27 -9.79 10.29
N ALA A 21 -6.28 -9.49 11.59
CA ALA A 21 -7.09 -8.44 12.16
C ALA A 21 -6.69 -7.06 11.62
N ARG A 22 -7.68 -6.33 11.09
CA ARG A 22 -7.49 -4.99 10.52
C ARG A 22 -8.00 -3.91 11.47
N SER A 23 -7.34 -2.76 11.47
CA SER A 23 -7.72 -1.60 12.28
C SER A 23 -7.56 -0.30 11.48
N ASP A 24 -8.50 0.63 11.66
CA ASP A 24 -8.48 1.90 10.91
C ASP A 24 -7.47 2.91 11.49
N GLY A 25 -7.44 3.05 12.82
CA GLY A 25 -6.68 4.11 13.52
C GLY A 25 -5.18 4.16 13.18
N PRO A 26 -4.42 3.06 13.38
CA PRO A 26 -3.00 3.03 13.02
C PRO A 26 -2.76 3.26 11.51
N GLY A 27 -3.66 2.78 10.66
CA GLY A 27 -3.60 3.01 9.21
C GLY A 27 -3.75 4.49 8.87
N LEU A 28 -4.73 5.18 9.46
CA LEU A 28 -4.99 6.59 9.22
C LEU A 28 -3.83 7.47 9.69
N TRP A 29 -3.22 7.14 10.83
CA TRP A 29 -2.04 7.85 11.32
C TRP A 29 -0.85 7.72 10.36
N ARG A 30 -0.54 6.50 9.90
CA ARG A 30 0.53 6.27 8.92
C ARG A 30 0.27 7.00 7.61
N LEU A 31 -0.97 6.97 7.13
CA LEU A 31 -1.37 7.70 5.93
C LEU A 31 -1.17 9.22 6.09
N ALA A 32 -1.66 9.79 7.19
CA ALA A 32 -1.50 11.22 7.49
C ALA A 32 -0.02 11.61 7.60
N ALA A 33 0.80 10.80 8.28
CA ALA A 33 2.24 11.05 8.39
C ALA A 33 2.94 11.02 7.03
N HIS A 34 2.62 10.04 6.18
CA HIS A 34 3.21 9.93 4.84
C HIS A 34 2.80 11.09 3.93
N LEU A 35 1.51 11.46 3.92
CA LEU A 35 1.03 12.61 3.16
C LEU A 35 1.63 13.93 3.68
N GLY A 36 1.77 14.06 5.00
CA GLY A 36 2.47 15.18 5.61
C GLY A 36 3.92 15.29 5.15
N ALA A 37 4.63 14.16 5.04
CA ALA A 37 5.99 14.13 4.52
C ALA A 37 6.05 14.53 3.03
N VAL A 38 5.14 14.01 2.20
CA VAL A 38 5.04 14.36 0.77
C VAL A 38 4.78 15.86 0.58
N LEU A 39 3.82 16.42 1.33
CA LEU A 39 3.45 17.82 1.23
C LEU A 39 4.54 18.74 1.79
N GLY A 40 5.12 18.38 2.94
CA GLY A 40 6.20 19.15 3.56
C GLY A 40 7.45 19.20 2.68
N MET A 41 7.85 18.06 2.12
CA MET A 41 8.98 17.98 1.20
C MET A 41 8.71 18.76 -0.11
N GLY A 42 7.49 18.63 -0.66
CA GLY A 42 7.06 19.44 -1.80
C GLY A 42 7.08 20.94 -1.53
N ALA A 43 6.68 21.37 -0.33
CA ALA A 43 6.71 22.77 0.08
C ALA A 43 8.15 23.32 0.19
N LEU A 44 9.10 22.54 0.74
CA LEU A 44 10.51 22.91 0.79
C LEU A 44 11.11 23.08 -0.61
N ILE A 45 10.76 22.17 -1.53
CA ILE A 45 11.15 22.26 -2.94
C ILE A 45 10.59 23.53 -3.58
N ALA A 46 9.28 23.77 -3.43
CA ALA A 46 8.60 24.93 -4.00
C ALA A 46 9.13 26.26 -3.44
N ALA A 47 9.54 26.29 -2.17
CA ALA A 47 10.16 27.46 -1.54
C ALA A 47 11.60 27.72 -2.01
N GLY A 48 12.21 26.81 -2.77
CA GLY A 48 13.56 26.99 -3.31
C GLY A 48 14.65 27.05 -2.25
N VAL A 49 14.50 26.29 -1.15
CA VAL A 49 15.51 26.26 -0.07
C VAL A 49 16.90 25.88 -0.61
N PRO A 50 18.00 26.33 0.03
CA PRO A 50 19.34 25.94 -0.40
C PRO A 50 19.46 24.40 -0.52
N GLY A 51 19.85 23.92 -1.70
CA GLY A 51 19.91 22.47 -1.94
C GLY A 51 18.59 21.79 -2.33
N TRP A 52 17.52 22.52 -2.67
CA TRP A 52 16.21 21.95 -3.04
C TRP A 52 16.24 20.85 -4.11
N TRP A 53 17.12 20.97 -5.11
CA TRP A 53 17.36 19.96 -6.15
C TRP A 53 17.73 18.57 -5.59
N LEU A 54 18.40 18.49 -4.44
CA LEU A 54 18.70 17.23 -3.75
C LEU A 54 17.48 16.63 -3.05
N LEU A 55 16.43 17.42 -2.81
CA LEU A 55 15.17 16.97 -2.24
C LEU A 55 14.28 16.29 -3.30
N MET A 56 14.48 16.58 -4.58
CA MET A 56 13.73 15.99 -5.69
C MET A 56 13.73 14.44 -5.68
N PRO A 57 14.88 13.74 -5.57
CA PRO A 57 14.86 12.28 -5.48
C PRO A 57 14.13 11.77 -4.25
N LEU A 58 14.24 12.45 -3.10
CA LEU A 58 13.52 12.09 -1.88
C LEU A 58 12.01 12.24 -2.06
N GLN A 59 11.57 13.34 -2.70
CA GLN A 59 10.18 13.55 -3.07
C GLN A 59 9.68 12.44 -4.00
N GLY A 60 10.49 12.05 -5.00
CA GLY A 60 10.18 10.94 -5.89
C GLY A 60 9.98 9.62 -5.14
N VAL A 61 10.84 9.33 -4.15
CA VAL A 61 10.69 8.15 -3.28
C VAL A 61 9.40 8.24 -2.47
N LEU A 62 9.10 9.38 -1.84
CA LEU A 62 7.86 9.52 -1.05
C LEU A 62 6.60 9.33 -1.92
N ILE A 63 6.61 9.86 -3.15
CA ILE A 63 5.48 9.71 -4.09
C ILE A 63 5.37 8.26 -4.58
N VAL A 64 6.46 7.62 -5.01
CA VAL A 64 6.38 6.24 -5.56
C VAL A 64 5.94 5.24 -4.49
N PHE A 65 6.24 5.49 -3.21
CA PHE A 65 5.76 4.66 -2.11
C PHE A 65 4.23 4.69 -1.95
N LEU A 66 3.49 5.64 -2.54
CA LEU A 66 2.03 5.56 -2.64
C LEU A 66 1.55 4.32 -3.41
N PHE A 67 2.39 3.74 -4.28
CA PHE A 67 2.12 2.45 -4.90
C PHE A 67 1.90 1.34 -3.86
N THR A 68 2.64 1.36 -2.74
CA THR A 68 2.47 0.35 -1.67
C THR A 68 1.08 0.45 -1.05
N LEU A 69 0.57 1.67 -0.84
CA LEU A 69 -0.78 1.89 -0.35
C LEU A 69 -1.82 1.44 -1.38
N GLU A 70 -1.64 1.76 -2.66
CA GLU A 70 -2.54 1.35 -3.74
C GLU A 70 -2.59 -0.19 -3.88
N HIS A 71 -1.43 -0.84 -3.80
CA HIS A 71 -1.29 -2.30 -3.80
C HIS A 71 -2.04 -2.94 -2.64
N GLU A 72 -1.82 -2.50 -1.41
CA GLU A 72 -2.53 -3.08 -0.26
C GLU A 72 -4.03 -2.74 -0.29
N ALA A 73 -4.41 -1.54 -0.75
CA ALA A 73 -5.80 -1.14 -0.95
C ALA A 73 -6.52 -2.01 -1.99
N THR A 74 -5.80 -2.55 -2.98
CA THR A 74 -6.34 -3.54 -3.93
C THR A 74 -6.86 -4.78 -3.20
N HIS A 75 -6.16 -5.21 -2.15
CA HIS A 75 -6.52 -6.35 -1.29
C HIS A 75 -7.43 -5.97 -0.11
N ARG A 76 -7.69 -4.67 0.10
CA ARG A 76 -8.46 -4.12 1.23
C ARG A 76 -7.90 -4.50 2.61
N THR A 77 -6.57 -4.58 2.71
CA THR A 77 -5.83 -4.89 3.93
C THR A 77 -5.50 -3.67 4.82
N PRO A 78 -5.30 -2.43 4.32
CA PRO A 78 -4.89 -1.31 5.16
C PRO A 78 -5.90 -0.90 6.24
N PHE A 79 -7.21 -0.95 5.91
CA PHE A 79 -8.28 -0.46 6.77
C PHE A 79 -9.35 -1.53 7.00
N ARG A 80 -9.98 -1.51 8.18
CA ARG A 80 -11.16 -2.32 8.51
C ARG A 80 -12.38 -1.86 7.70
N PHE A 81 -12.56 -0.54 7.55
CA PHE A 81 -13.69 0.00 6.78
C PHE A 81 -13.40 -0.03 5.27
N ALA A 82 -14.13 -0.85 4.53
CA ALA A 82 -13.85 -1.12 3.11
C ALA A 82 -13.78 0.15 2.21
N PRO A 83 -14.69 1.14 2.34
CA PRO A 83 -14.61 2.36 1.54
C PRO A 83 -13.34 3.19 1.74
N LEU A 84 -12.69 3.13 2.92
CA LEU A 84 -11.41 3.83 3.13
C LEU A 84 -10.33 3.24 2.22
N ASN A 85 -10.28 1.92 2.07
CA ASN A 85 -9.35 1.28 1.15
C ASN A 85 -9.63 1.72 -0.29
N ASP A 86 -10.90 1.75 -0.71
CA ASP A 86 -11.25 2.11 -2.07
C ASP A 86 -10.88 3.57 -2.41
N TRP A 87 -11.14 4.51 -1.49
CA TRP A 87 -10.74 5.91 -1.68
C TRP A 87 -9.24 6.14 -1.56
N ALA A 88 -8.58 5.50 -0.59
CA ALA A 88 -7.12 5.59 -0.46
C ALA A 88 -6.41 5.10 -1.72
N GLY A 89 -6.86 3.97 -2.28
CA GLY A 89 -6.34 3.45 -3.54
C GLY A 89 -6.58 4.38 -4.72
N ARG A 90 -7.80 4.93 -4.89
CA ARG A 90 -8.10 5.90 -5.96
C ARG A 90 -7.23 7.15 -5.90
N VAL A 91 -7.05 7.72 -4.71
CA VAL A 91 -6.23 8.92 -4.52
C VAL A 91 -4.76 8.61 -4.77
N ALA A 92 -4.24 7.51 -4.22
CA ALA A 92 -2.86 7.08 -4.47
C ALA A 92 -2.61 6.84 -5.97
N GLY A 93 -3.49 6.07 -6.62
CA GLY A 93 -3.41 5.77 -8.04
C GLY A 93 -3.46 7.02 -8.92
N PHE A 94 -4.33 7.99 -8.60
CA PHE A 94 -4.33 9.28 -9.28
C PHE A 94 -2.98 10.01 -9.15
N LEU A 95 -2.42 10.07 -7.93
CA LEU A 95 -1.16 10.78 -7.67
C LEU A 95 0.05 10.14 -8.36
N ILE A 96 0.04 8.81 -8.57
CA ILE A 96 1.12 8.09 -9.24
C ILE A 96 0.82 7.76 -10.71
N LEU A 97 -0.28 8.29 -11.26
CA LEU A 97 -0.72 8.05 -12.64
C LEU A 97 -0.96 6.56 -12.97
N LEU A 98 -1.43 5.80 -11.98
CA LEU A 98 -1.81 4.39 -12.10
C LEU A 98 -3.30 4.24 -11.71
N PRO A 99 -4.25 4.14 -12.66
CA PRO A 99 -5.66 4.09 -12.32
C PRO A 99 -6.03 2.86 -11.46
N PHE A 100 -6.56 3.12 -10.26
CA PHE A 100 -6.77 2.11 -9.23
C PHE A 100 -7.68 0.95 -9.65
N GLU A 101 -8.82 1.23 -10.30
CA GLU A 101 -9.74 0.19 -10.73
C GLU A 101 -9.09 -0.75 -11.74
N TRP A 102 -8.36 -0.20 -12.71
CA TRP A 102 -7.65 -1.00 -13.70
C TRP A 102 -6.55 -1.83 -13.03
N PHE A 103 -5.74 -1.20 -12.19
CA PHE A 103 -4.65 -1.87 -11.48
C PHE A 103 -5.17 -2.98 -10.57
N ARG A 104 -6.26 -2.76 -9.83
CA ARG A 104 -6.89 -3.77 -8.98
C ARG A 104 -7.25 -5.04 -9.74
N TYR A 105 -7.94 -4.92 -10.88
CA TYR A 105 -8.33 -6.09 -11.67
C TYR A 105 -7.12 -6.81 -12.27
N PHE A 106 -6.16 -6.04 -12.80
CA PHE A 106 -4.91 -6.57 -13.31
C PHE A 106 -4.13 -7.34 -12.24
N HIS A 107 -3.96 -6.74 -11.07
CA HIS A 107 -3.15 -7.26 -9.98
C HIS A 107 -3.77 -8.50 -9.32
N LEU A 108 -5.10 -8.53 -9.14
CA LEU A 108 -5.79 -9.73 -8.67
C LEU A 108 -5.68 -10.88 -9.67
N ALA A 109 -5.74 -10.59 -10.98
CA ALA A 109 -5.49 -11.59 -12.02
C ALA A 109 -4.03 -12.08 -11.98
N HIS A 110 -3.06 -11.17 -11.80
CA HIS A 110 -1.66 -11.52 -11.63
C HIS A 110 -1.48 -12.51 -10.47
N HIS A 111 -2.00 -12.24 -9.27
CA HIS A 111 -1.88 -13.19 -8.15
C HIS A 111 -2.60 -14.52 -8.37
N ARG A 112 -3.73 -14.52 -9.07
CA ARG A 112 -4.48 -15.75 -9.36
C ARG A 112 -3.74 -16.65 -10.35
N TRP A 113 -3.03 -16.07 -11.31
CA TRP A 113 -2.46 -16.79 -12.45
C TRP A 113 -0.93 -16.90 -12.43
N THR A 114 -0.27 -16.33 -11.42
CA THR A 114 1.15 -16.57 -11.14
C THR A 114 1.34 -17.79 -10.24
N ASN A 115 2.46 -18.50 -10.39
CA ASN A 115 2.81 -19.69 -9.60
C ASN A 115 1.82 -20.86 -9.71
N ILE A 116 1.30 -21.13 -10.93
CA ILE A 116 0.52 -22.33 -11.20
C ILE A 116 1.49 -23.43 -11.63
N ASP A 117 1.62 -24.49 -10.83
CA ASP A 117 2.47 -25.63 -11.18
C ASP A 117 2.11 -26.19 -12.56
N GLY A 118 3.09 -26.24 -13.46
CA GLY A 118 2.94 -26.74 -14.82
C GLY A 118 2.33 -25.76 -15.84
N ARG A 119 2.24 -24.47 -15.53
CA ARG A 119 1.92 -23.40 -16.49
C ARG A 119 2.84 -22.19 -16.37
#